data_AF-A0A843IUN3-F1
#
_entry.id   AF-A0A843IUN3-F1
#
_cell.length_a   1.000
_cell.length_b   1.000
_cell.length_c   1.000
_cell.angle_alpha   90.00
_cell.angle_beta   90.00
_cell.angle_gamma   90.00
#
_symmetry.space_group_name_H-M   'P 1'
#
loop_
_entity.id
_entity.type
_entity.pdbx_description
1 polymer ?
#
loop_
_entity_poly.entity_id
_entity_poly.type
_entity_poly.pdbx_seq_one_letter_code
_entity_poly.pdbx_strand_id
1 'polypeptide(L)'
;TDFPDVRGAYDLVLNNYGPDVWSGSIHIEVPDTFSADRLDRLIREIQNKVYKEHQVILTAIGVYSINTQDAVSIETEKKVRGIVFSNKYIRELHGFYLTKETNTMRFDIVVSFDADDRRAVFREVTDAVREAFPEYSLQVTMDTDFSEE
;
A
#
# COMPACT_ATOMS: atom_id res chain seq x y z
N THR A 1 -13.19 3.06 7.39
CA THR A 1 -13.30 1.70 6.84
C THR A 1 -14.28 0.94 7.73
N ASP A 2 -15.11 0.07 7.17
CA ASP A 2 -16.06 -0.76 7.92
C ASP A 2 -15.36 -1.92 8.67
N PHE A 3 -14.05 -2.08 8.47
CA PHE A 3 -13.20 -3.10 9.07
C PHE A 3 -12.14 -2.42 9.94
N PRO A 4 -12.27 -2.44 11.28
CA PRO A 4 -11.44 -1.63 12.18
C PRO A 4 -9.94 -1.96 12.11
N ASP A 5 -9.61 -3.19 11.71
CA ASP A 5 -8.24 -3.66 11.59
C ASP A 5 -7.60 -3.35 10.21
N VAL A 6 -8.38 -2.89 9.22
CA VAL A 6 -7.86 -2.45 7.92
C VAL A 6 -7.52 -0.97 7.99
N ARG A 7 -6.26 -0.63 7.71
CA ARG A 7 -5.75 0.75 7.79
C ARG A 7 -5.83 1.52 6.47
N GLY A 8 -5.74 0.81 5.36
CA GLY A 8 -5.85 1.36 4.02
C GLY A 8 -6.19 0.25 3.03
N ALA A 9 -6.65 0.64 1.85
CA ALA A 9 -6.91 -0.25 0.73
C ALA A 9 -6.44 0.43 -0.55
N TYR A 10 -5.65 -0.30 -1.34
CA TYR A 10 -4.87 0.22 -2.46
C TYR A 10 -4.90 -0.76 -3.64
N ASP A 11 -4.40 -0.32 -4.80
CA ASP A 11 -4.18 -1.14 -6.00
C ASP A 11 -5.44 -1.91 -6.44
N LEU A 12 -6.58 -1.22 -6.43
CA LEU A 12 -7.84 -1.80 -6.90
C LEU A 12 -7.76 -2.01 -8.41
N VAL A 13 -7.85 -3.27 -8.82
CA VAL A 13 -7.95 -3.66 -10.24
C VAL A 13 -9.29 -4.35 -10.43
N LEU A 14 -10.12 -3.80 -11.30
CA LEU A 14 -11.42 -4.36 -11.67
C LEU A 14 -11.47 -4.70 -13.16
N ASN A 15 -11.97 -5.89 -13.45
CA ASN A 15 -12.25 -6.36 -14.80
C ASN A 15 -13.76 -6.55 -14.96
N ASN A 16 -14.30 -6.11 -16.10
CA ASN A 16 -15.69 -6.31 -16.46
C ASN A 16 -15.83 -7.53 -17.39
N TYR A 17 -16.63 -8.52 -16.98
CA TYR A 17 -16.89 -9.76 -17.70
C TYR A 17 -18.31 -9.86 -18.27
N GLY A 18 -19.02 -8.74 -18.37
CA GLY A 18 -20.40 -8.68 -18.84
C GLY A 18 -21.22 -7.66 -18.06
N PRO A 19 -22.50 -7.47 -18.44
CA PRO A 19 -23.32 -6.34 -17.97
C PRO A 19 -23.34 -6.17 -16.44
N ASP A 20 -23.22 -7.28 -15.68
CA ASP A 20 -23.36 -7.27 -14.22
C ASP A 20 -22.23 -8.03 -13.49
N VAL A 21 -21.10 -8.33 -14.15
CA VAL A 21 -20.03 -9.13 -13.54
C VAL A 21 -18.73 -8.35 -13.51
N TRP A 22 -18.44 -7.79 -12.34
CA TRP A 22 -17.14 -7.21 -12.04
C TRP A 22 -16.32 -8.17 -11.19
N SER A 23 -15.07 -8.37 -11.55
CA SER A 23 -14.14 -9.23 -10.81
C SER A 23 -12.77 -8.59 -10.73
N GLY A 24 -12.10 -8.74 -9.58
CA GLY A 24 -10.87 -7.99 -9.36
C GLY A 24 -10.07 -8.35 -8.12
N SER A 25 -9.09 -7.51 -7.85
CA SER A 25 -8.22 -7.60 -6.68
C SER A 25 -8.02 -6.25 -6.03
N ILE A 26 -7.66 -6.28 -4.76
CA ILE A 26 -7.30 -5.11 -3.96
C ILE A 26 -6.22 -5.50 -2.97
N HIS A 27 -5.38 -4.56 -2.54
CA HIS A 27 -4.46 -4.74 -1.43
C HIS A 27 -4.99 -4.04 -0.19
N ILE A 28 -4.80 -4.65 0.99
CA ILE A 28 -5.16 -4.04 2.28
C ILE A 28 -3.96 -3.96 3.21
N GLU A 29 -3.92 -2.91 4.02
CA GLU A 29 -2.94 -2.78 5.11
C GLU A 29 -3.51 -3.27 6.44
N VAL A 30 -2.81 -4.21 7.08
CA VAL A 30 -3.22 -4.83 8.35
C VAL A 30 -2.03 -4.95 9.32
N PRO A 31 -2.26 -4.99 10.65
CA PRO A 31 -1.19 -5.17 11.63
C PRO A 31 -0.31 -6.40 11.38
N ASP A 32 1.01 -6.24 11.55
CA ASP A 32 2.02 -7.31 11.55
C ASP A 32 1.81 -8.42 12.59
N THR A 33 0.89 -8.21 13.52
CA THR A 33 0.49 -9.19 14.54
C THR A 33 -0.64 -10.12 14.10
N PHE A 34 -1.15 -9.97 12.88
CA PHE A 34 -2.18 -10.85 12.35
C PHE A 34 -1.65 -12.27 12.13
N SER A 35 -2.31 -13.24 12.76
CA SER A 35 -2.12 -14.65 12.42
C SER A 35 -2.83 -14.98 11.10
N ALA A 36 -2.39 -16.05 10.44
CA ALA A 36 -2.96 -16.48 9.17
C ALA A 36 -4.47 -16.77 9.25
N ASP A 37 -4.96 -17.30 10.38
CA ASP A 37 -6.38 -17.57 10.58
C ASP A 37 -7.21 -16.29 10.76
N ARG A 38 -6.67 -15.26 11.43
CA ARG A 38 -7.33 -13.96 11.53
C ARG A 38 -7.38 -13.25 10.19
N LEU A 39 -6.31 -13.36 9.41
CA LEU A 39 -6.24 -12.79 8.07
C LEU A 39 -7.23 -13.45 7.11
N ASP A 40 -7.32 -14.78 7.09
CA ASP A 40 -8.32 -15.51 6.27
C ASP A 40 -9.75 -15.09 6.59
N ARG A 41 -10.09 -14.96 7.88
CA ARG A 41 -11.43 -14.50 8.30
C ARG A 41 -11.72 -13.09 7.81
N LEU A 42 -10.80 -12.16 8.03
CA LEU A 42 -10.94 -10.77 7.58
C LEU A 42 -11.12 -10.68 6.05
N ILE A 43 -10.30 -11.41 5.29
CA ILE A 43 -10.39 -11.45 3.82
C ILE A 43 -11.77 -11.95 3.38
N ARG A 44 -12.26 -13.05 3.96
CA ARG A 44 -13.59 -13.60 3.62
C ARG A 44 -14.72 -12.63 3.97
N GLU A 45 -14.61 -11.94 5.10
CA GLU A 45 -15.61 -10.93 5.49
C GLU A 45 -15.64 -9.76 4.51
N ILE A 46 -14.48 -9.25 4.10
CA ILE A 46 -14.35 -8.19 3.08
C ILE A 46 -14.95 -8.65 1.75
N GLN A 47 -14.53 -9.82 1.24
CA GLN A 47 -15.05 -10.38 -0.01
C GLN A 47 -16.57 -10.51 0.00
N ASN A 48 -17.13 -11.07 1.09
CA ASN A 48 -18.57 -11.25 1.23
C ASN A 48 -19.33 -9.93 1.29
N LYS A 49 -18.81 -8.92 2.00
CA LYS A 49 -19.45 -7.61 2.10
C LYS A 49 -19.43 -6.88 0.75
N VAL A 50 -18.26 -6.83 0.10
CA VAL A 50 -18.10 -6.18 -1.21
C VAL A 50 -19.01 -6.81 -2.26
N TYR A 51 -19.11 -8.15 -2.28
CA TYR A 51 -20.04 -8.82 -3.18
C TYR A 51 -21.50 -8.47 -2.89
N LYS A 52 -21.92 -8.51 -1.61
CA LYS A 52 -23.30 -8.20 -1.23
C LYS A 52 -23.70 -6.77 -1.58
N GLU A 53 -22.81 -5.81 -1.41
CA GLU A 53 -23.13 -4.38 -1.57
C GLU A 53 -22.93 -3.89 -3.00
N HIS A 54 -21.98 -4.47 -3.75
CA HIS A 54 -21.56 -3.93 -5.04
C HIS A 54 -21.67 -4.93 -6.19
N GLN A 55 -22.01 -6.21 -5.92
CA GLN A 55 -21.96 -7.29 -6.91
C GLN A 55 -20.57 -7.43 -7.57
N VAL A 56 -19.51 -7.05 -6.85
CA VAL A 56 -18.12 -7.19 -7.27
C VAL A 56 -17.51 -8.43 -6.62
N ILE A 57 -16.92 -9.29 -7.45
CA ILE A 57 -16.20 -10.49 -7.00
C ILE A 57 -14.73 -10.15 -6.79
N LEU A 58 -14.30 -9.99 -5.54
CA LEU A 58 -12.88 -9.88 -5.22
C LEU A 58 -12.24 -11.28 -5.26
N THR A 59 -11.59 -11.63 -6.37
CA THR A 59 -10.92 -12.92 -6.56
C THR A 59 -9.64 -13.05 -5.75
N ALA A 60 -9.01 -11.94 -5.40
CA ALA A 60 -7.83 -11.90 -4.55
C ALA A 60 -7.85 -10.65 -3.66
N ILE A 61 -7.38 -10.80 -2.42
CA ILE A 61 -7.05 -9.66 -1.55
C ILE A 61 -5.59 -9.83 -1.15
N GLY A 62 -4.73 -8.94 -1.66
CA GLY A 62 -3.34 -8.85 -1.27
C GLY A 62 -3.20 -8.16 0.09
N VAL A 63 -2.10 -8.42 0.79
CA VAL A 63 -1.94 -7.97 2.17
C VAL A 63 -0.57 -7.34 2.36
N TYR A 64 -0.61 -6.09 2.80
CA TYR A 64 0.53 -5.36 3.32
C TYR A 64 0.48 -5.39 4.86
N SER A 65 1.55 -5.90 5.47
CA SER A 65 1.74 -5.81 6.91
C SER A 65 2.21 -4.40 7.26
N ILE A 66 1.69 -3.82 8.35
CA ILE A 66 2.21 -2.58 8.93
C ILE A 66 2.93 -2.85 10.26
N ASN A 67 4.04 -2.18 10.51
CA ASN A 67 4.75 -2.32 11.79
C ASN A 67 3.92 -1.71 12.93
N THR A 68 3.48 -2.53 13.90
CA THR A 68 2.63 -2.02 15.00
C THR A 68 3.24 -2.13 16.39
N GLN A 69 4.30 -2.93 16.53
CA GLN A 69 4.87 -3.24 17.84
C GLN A 69 6.11 -2.42 18.18
N ASP A 70 6.80 -1.88 17.18
CA ASP A 70 8.09 -1.21 17.37
C ASP A 70 8.00 0.30 17.12
N ALA A 71 8.28 1.07 18.18
CA ALA A 71 8.19 2.53 18.14
C ALA A 71 9.18 3.16 17.13
N VAL A 72 10.35 2.55 16.90
CA VAL A 72 11.31 3.07 15.92
C VAL A 72 10.77 2.86 14.51
N SER A 73 10.25 1.68 14.18
CA SER A 73 9.64 1.41 12.88
C SER A 73 8.46 2.35 12.60
N ILE A 74 7.60 2.58 13.59
CA ILE A 74 6.45 3.49 13.48
C ILE A 74 6.90 4.94 13.26
N GLU A 75 7.89 5.42 14.02
CA GLU A 75 8.40 6.79 13.84
C GLU A 75 9.16 6.96 12.52
N THR A 76 9.87 5.91 12.07
CA THR A 76 10.53 5.88 10.77
C THR A 76 9.51 5.98 9.65
N GLU A 77 8.42 5.20 9.70
CA GLU A 77 7.32 5.29 8.73
C GLU A 77 6.78 6.73 8.63
N LYS A 78 6.48 7.37 9.77
CA LYS A 78 5.96 8.74 9.79
C LYS A 78 6.91 9.73 9.12
N LYS A 79 8.22 9.61 9.39
CA LYS A 79 9.25 10.46 8.77
C LYS A 79 9.36 10.22 7.27
N VAL A 80 9.36 8.95 6.84
CA VAL A 80 9.40 8.57 5.42
C VAL A 80 8.18 9.15 4.70
N ARG A 81 6.97 8.99 5.26
CA ARG A 81 5.76 9.64 4.73
C ARG A 81 5.93 11.15 4.64
N GLY A 82 6.46 11.81 5.67
CA GLY A 82 6.71 13.25 5.65
C GLY A 82 7.64 13.71 4.52
N ILE A 83 8.71 12.94 4.24
CA ILE A 83 9.63 13.19 3.13
C ILE A 83 8.93 12.95 1.80
N VAL A 84 8.28 11.80 1.64
CA VAL A 84 7.66 11.37 0.38
C VAL A 84 6.53 12.32 -0.05
N PHE A 85 5.63 12.66 0.87
CA PHE A 85 4.51 13.57 0.58
C PHE A 85 4.90 15.05 0.55
N SER A 86 6.18 15.40 0.75
CA SER A 86 6.66 16.77 0.52
C SER A 86 6.68 17.11 -0.98
N ASN A 87 6.76 16.10 -1.85
CA ASN A 87 6.63 16.28 -3.29
C ASN A 87 5.16 16.21 -3.71
N LYS A 88 4.67 17.29 -4.31
CA LYS A 88 3.24 17.46 -4.69
C LYS A 88 2.71 16.45 -5.70
N TYR A 89 3.60 15.76 -6.42
CA TYR A 89 3.23 14.78 -7.44
C TYR A 89 3.10 13.36 -6.88
N ILE A 90 3.44 13.13 -5.61
CA ILE A 90 3.18 11.85 -4.97
C ILE A 90 1.72 11.78 -4.53
N ARG A 91 1.03 10.72 -4.95
CA ARG A 91 -0.37 10.45 -4.58
C ARG A 91 -0.46 9.52 -3.39
N GLU A 92 0.31 8.44 -3.44
CA GLU A 92 0.18 7.35 -2.47
C GLU A 92 1.56 6.85 -2.03
N LEU A 93 1.57 6.36 -0.79
CA LEU A 93 2.62 5.52 -0.24
C LEU A 93 1.90 4.45 0.56
N HIS A 94 2.14 3.20 0.18
CA HIS A 94 1.55 2.01 0.77
C HIS A 94 2.59 0.90 0.88
N GLY A 95 2.25 -0.14 1.62
CA GLY A 95 3.14 -1.31 1.75
C GLY A 95 4.39 -1.04 2.57
N PHE A 96 4.40 0.02 3.39
CA PHE A 96 5.55 0.35 4.22
C PHE A 96 5.85 -0.75 5.24
N TYR A 97 7.09 -1.22 5.25
CA TYR A 97 7.57 -2.11 6.29
C TYR A 97 9.08 -1.94 6.52
N LEU A 98 9.46 -1.86 7.80
CA LEU A 98 10.85 -1.88 8.24
C LEU A 98 11.16 -3.25 8.88
N THR A 99 12.13 -3.94 8.30
CA THR A 99 12.71 -5.19 8.82
C THR A 99 14.05 -4.89 9.46
N LYS A 100 14.12 -4.94 10.79
CA LYS A 100 15.33 -4.59 11.56
C LYS A 100 16.42 -5.65 11.43
N GLU A 101 16.04 -6.91 11.25
CA GLU A 101 16.95 -8.04 11.14
C GLU A 101 17.87 -7.90 9.92
N THR A 102 17.36 -7.28 8.86
CA THR A 102 18.07 -7.07 7.59
C THR A 102 18.34 -5.59 7.32
N ASN A 103 18.00 -4.68 8.24
CA ASN A 103 18.01 -3.22 8.04
C ASN A 103 17.40 -2.82 6.69
N THR A 104 16.25 -3.40 6.34
CA THR A 104 15.61 -3.19 5.05
C THR A 104 14.30 -2.44 5.24
N MET A 105 14.11 -1.38 4.46
CA MET A 105 12.88 -0.61 4.39
C MET A 105 12.25 -0.82 3.01
N ARG A 106 10.99 -1.26 2.97
CA ARG A 106 10.23 -1.41 1.73
C ARG A 106 8.96 -0.58 1.75
N PHE A 107 8.55 -0.07 0.61
CA PHE A 107 7.27 0.61 0.38
C PHE A 107 7.10 0.85 -1.12
N ASP A 108 5.86 1.04 -1.54
CA ASP A 108 5.52 1.39 -2.91
C ASP A 108 5.09 2.87 -2.95
N ILE A 109 5.37 3.56 -4.07
CA ILE A 109 4.98 4.95 -4.29
C ILE A 109 4.19 5.06 -5.59
N VAL A 110 3.03 5.71 -5.54
CA VAL A 110 2.31 6.15 -6.74
C VAL A 110 2.66 7.60 -7.06
N VAL A 111 3.27 7.79 -8.23
CA VAL A 111 3.55 9.12 -8.79
C VAL A 111 2.45 9.48 -9.78
N SER A 112 1.82 10.65 -9.60
CA SER A 112 0.72 11.13 -10.43
C SER A 112 1.10 11.24 -11.91
N PHE A 113 0.13 10.99 -12.79
CA PHE A 113 0.27 11.27 -14.22
C PHE A 113 0.44 12.76 -14.57
N ASP A 114 0.13 13.68 -13.65
CA ASP A 114 0.36 15.12 -13.82
C ASP A 114 1.84 15.52 -13.82
N ALA A 115 2.75 14.63 -13.42
CA ALA A 115 4.18 14.90 -13.42
C ALA A 115 4.78 14.75 -14.82
N ASP A 116 5.44 15.80 -15.31
CA ASP A 116 6.13 15.80 -16.61
C ASP A 116 7.14 14.63 -16.76
N ASP A 117 7.88 14.34 -15.68
CA ASP A 117 8.76 13.16 -15.59
C ASP A 117 8.55 12.43 -14.26
N ARG A 118 7.64 11.45 -14.27
CA ARG A 118 7.34 10.58 -13.12
C ARG A 118 8.59 9.87 -12.58
N ARG A 119 9.53 9.49 -13.45
CA ARG A 119 10.76 8.81 -13.02
C ARG A 119 11.71 9.76 -12.32
N ALA A 120 11.76 11.03 -12.72
CA ALA A 120 12.53 12.05 -12.03
C ALA A 120 11.96 12.31 -10.62
N VAL A 121 10.64 12.48 -10.50
CA VAL A 121 9.97 12.62 -9.19
C VAL A 121 10.25 11.41 -8.29
N PHE A 122 10.12 10.20 -8.84
CA PHE A 122 10.42 8.98 -8.08
C PHE A 122 11.87 8.94 -7.59
N ARG A 123 12.84 9.28 -8.45
CA ARG A 123 14.27 9.34 -8.05
C ARG A 123 14.50 10.38 -6.97
N GLU A 124 13.98 11.60 -7.15
CA GLU A 124 14.11 12.70 -6.18
C GLU A 124 13.64 12.27 -4.79
N VAL A 125 12.45 11.69 -4.71
CA VAL A 125 11.87 11.25 -3.44
C VAL A 125 12.64 10.07 -2.84
N THR A 126 12.99 9.07 -3.65
CA THR A 126 13.74 7.90 -3.13
C THR A 126 15.17 8.26 -2.69
N ASP A 127 15.81 9.21 -3.36
CA ASP A 127 17.12 9.73 -2.96
C ASP A 127 17.03 10.53 -1.65
N ALA A 128 15.99 11.36 -1.47
CA ALA A 128 15.76 12.09 -0.23
C ALA A 128 15.52 11.14 0.97
N VAL A 129 14.77 10.05 0.77
CA VAL A 129 14.61 9.02 1.82
C VAL A 129 15.94 8.31 2.09
N ARG A 130 16.73 7.99 1.06
CA ARG A 130 18.03 7.35 1.22
C ARG A 130 19.03 8.23 1.97
N GLU A 131 19.01 9.54 1.74
CA GLU A 131 19.86 10.51 2.45
C GLU A 131 19.45 10.64 3.93
N ALA A 132 18.15 10.61 4.22
CA ALA A 132 17.63 10.67 5.58
C ALA A 132 17.88 9.39 6.40
N PHE A 133 18.02 8.25 5.71
CA PHE A 133 18.14 6.92 6.31
C PHE A 133 19.26 6.07 5.67
N PRO A 134 20.52 6.53 5.72
CA PRO A 134 21.65 5.85 5.05
C PRO A 134 21.98 4.47 5.64
N GLU A 135 21.51 4.17 6.85
CA GLU A 135 21.68 2.88 7.52
C GLU A 135 20.77 1.77 6.97
N TYR A 136 19.71 2.12 6.24
CA TYR A 136 18.74 1.17 5.71
C TYR A 136 18.94 0.91 4.22
N SER A 137 18.77 -0.34 3.83
CA SER A 137 18.62 -0.74 2.44
C SER A 137 17.19 -0.45 1.97
N LEU A 138 17.04 0.40 0.95
CA LEU A 138 15.74 0.78 0.41
C LEU A 138 15.30 -0.17 -0.71
N GLN A 139 14.11 -0.74 -0.56
CA GLN A 139 13.41 -1.54 -1.59
C GLN A 139 12.12 -0.82 -1.96
N VAL A 140 12.20 0.07 -2.96
CA VAL A 140 11.08 0.93 -3.33
C VAL A 140 10.64 0.64 -4.75
N THR A 141 9.33 0.47 -4.95
CA THR A 141 8.72 0.31 -6.26
C THR A 141 7.95 1.56 -6.64
N MET A 142 8.05 1.98 -7.90
CA MET A 142 7.13 2.97 -8.46
C MET A 142 5.91 2.23 -8.98
N ASP A 143 4.78 2.39 -8.29
CA ASP A 143 3.52 1.76 -8.65
C ASP A 143 2.68 2.68 -9.56
N THR A 144 1.63 2.11 -10.15
CA THR A 144 0.67 2.82 -10.99
C THR A 144 -0.73 2.55 -10.48
N ASP A 145 -1.38 3.61 -10.03
CA ASP A 145 -2.80 3.56 -9.72
C ASP A 145 -3.60 3.56 -11.03
N PHE A 146 -4.30 2.45 -11.29
CA PHE A 146 -5.15 2.27 -12.46
C PHE A 146 -6.50 3.02 -12.33
N SER A 147 -6.76 3.67 -11.20
CA SER A 147 -7.93 4.52 -11.00
C SER A 147 -7.69 6.00 -11.32
N GLU A 148 -6.43 6.44 -11.53
CA GLU A 148 -6.13 7.73 -12.18
C GLU A 148 -6.42 7.62 -13.70
N GLU A 149 -7.69 7.45 -14.09
CA GLU A 149 -8.22 7.70 -15.46
C GLU A 149 -9.59 8.41 -15.42
#